data_AF-A0A3C0KNM6-F1
#
_entry.id   AF-A0A3C0KNM6-F1
#
_cell.length_a   1.000
_cell.length_b   1.000
_cell.length_c   1.000
_cell.angle_alpha   90.00
_cell.angle_beta   90.00
_cell.angle_gamma   90.00
#
_symmetry.space_group_name_H-M   'P 1'
#
loop_
_entity.id
_entity.type
_entity.pdbx_description
1 polymer ?
#
loop_
_entity_poly.entity_id
_entity_poly.type
_entity_poly.pdbx_seq_one_letter_code
_entity_poly.pdbx_strand_id
1 'polypeptide(L)'
;MESMGKISPSTLSISDLPWQILWNKEACTLCGRCTAVCPVRAIELGVHRKRVVQTLIGLTEKPGNVFTVYHGVDQRTDPAYACIGCGMCDLVCPNAAIRPIRSADVDKLRFHVNQGGVPRRRGGRRNDPRSVLDEIKFIRISMLTDPA
;
A
#
# COMPACT_ATOMS: atom_id res chain seq x y z
N MET A 1 18.65 -5.82 13.34
CA MET A 1 18.41 -6.05 11.90
C MET A 1 17.08 -5.41 11.55
N GLU A 2 17.06 -4.31 10.82
CA GLU A 2 15.81 -3.83 10.21
C GLU A 2 15.36 -4.91 9.22
N SER A 3 14.10 -5.35 9.27
CA SER A 3 13.59 -6.34 8.34
C SER A 3 13.55 -5.70 6.95
N MET A 4 14.59 -5.93 6.15
CA MET A 4 14.53 -5.66 4.72
C MET A 4 13.34 -6.44 4.19
N GLY A 5 12.30 -5.73 3.73
CA GLY A 5 11.12 -6.37 3.16
C GLY A 5 11.56 -7.31 2.04
N LYS A 6 11.07 -8.55 2.03
CA LYS A 6 11.30 -9.45 0.89
C LYS A 6 10.55 -8.90 -0.31
N ILE A 7 11.26 -8.30 -1.25
CA ILE A 7 10.68 -7.80 -2.50
C ILE A 7 10.66 -8.96 -3.50
N SER A 8 9.48 -9.29 -4.01
CA SER A 8 9.31 -10.17 -5.17
C SER A 8 8.79 -9.35 -6.37
N PRO A 9 8.99 -9.79 -7.63
CA PRO A 9 8.52 -9.06 -8.81
C PRO A 9 6.99 -8.80 -8.84
N SER A 10 6.22 -9.55 -8.06
CA SER A 10 4.77 -9.41 -7.94
C SER A 10 4.31 -8.59 -6.73
N THR A 11 5.24 -8.09 -5.92
CA THR A 11 4.94 -7.27 -4.74
C THR A 11 4.52 -5.87 -5.18
N LEU A 12 3.36 -5.41 -4.72
CA LEU A 12 2.87 -4.06 -4.96
C LEU A 12 3.20 -3.15 -3.77
N SER A 13 3.47 -1.88 -4.06
CA SER A 13 3.51 -0.80 -3.08
C SER A 13 2.16 -0.09 -2.96
N ILE A 14 2.00 0.77 -1.95
CA ILE A 14 0.77 1.57 -1.77
C ILE A 14 0.53 2.48 -2.99
N SER A 15 1.59 3.05 -3.56
CA SER A 15 1.52 3.90 -4.76
C SER A 15 1.06 3.17 -6.01
N ASP A 16 1.19 1.84 -6.05
CA ASP A 16 0.78 1.04 -7.21
C ASP A 16 -0.73 0.74 -7.23
N LEU A 17 -1.44 1.07 -6.14
CA LEU A 17 -2.88 0.89 -6.01
C LEU A 17 -3.65 2.13 -6.50
N PRO A 18 -4.86 1.94 -7.06
CA PRO A 18 -5.68 3.05 -7.57
C PRO A 18 -6.20 3.99 -6.48
N TRP A 19 -6.32 3.49 -5.25
CA TRP A 19 -6.79 4.24 -4.10
C TRP A 19 -5.79 4.10 -2.96
N GLN A 20 -5.32 5.23 -2.45
CA GLN A 20 -4.42 5.33 -1.31
C GLN A 20 -5.18 5.82 -0.09
N ILE A 21 -4.86 5.31 1.08
CA ILE A 21 -5.47 5.73 2.33
C ILE A 21 -4.62 6.83 2.94
N LEU A 22 -5.18 8.04 2.99
CA LEU A 22 -4.59 9.11 3.77
C LEU A 22 -5.04 8.95 5.22
N TRP A 23 -4.08 8.88 6.13
CA TRP A 23 -4.32 8.73 7.56
C TRP A 23 -3.49 9.74 8.35
N ASN A 24 -4.12 10.45 9.28
CA ASN A 24 -3.46 11.39 10.17
C ASN A 24 -3.31 10.78 11.57
N LYS A 25 -2.06 10.60 12.00
CA LYS A 25 -1.72 10.06 13.33
C LYS A 25 -2.20 10.93 14.48
N GLU A 26 -2.15 12.25 14.35
CA GLU A 26 -2.47 13.19 15.44
C GLU A 26 -3.98 13.24 15.72
N ALA A 27 -4.80 13.11 14.68
CA ALA A 27 -6.25 13.11 14.80
C ALA A 27 -6.83 11.72 15.17
N CYS A 28 -6.09 10.64 14.91
CA CYS A 28 -6.58 9.28 15.09
C CYS A 28 -6.61 8.84 16.56
N THR A 29 -7.79 8.42 17.04
CA THR A 29 -7.99 7.89 18.41
C THR A 29 -7.88 6.37 18.50
N LEU A 30 -7.47 5.69 17.41
CA LEU A 30 -7.26 4.23 17.37
C LEU A 30 -8.52 3.39 17.72
N CYS A 31 -9.71 3.92 17.44
CA CYS A 31 -10.97 3.26 17.78
C CYS A 31 -11.33 2.03 16.91
N GLY A 32 -10.63 1.78 15.79
CA GLY A 32 -10.82 0.60 14.94
C GLY A 32 -12.11 0.57 14.08
N ARG A 33 -12.93 1.63 14.09
CA ARG A 33 -14.17 1.67 13.29
C ARG A 33 -13.94 1.52 11.79
N CYS A 34 -12.88 2.15 11.27
CA CYS A 34 -12.54 2.12 9.86
C CYS A 34 -12.14 0.71 9.38
N THR A 35 -11.40 -0.05 10.18
CA THR A 35 -11.01 -1.43 9.84
C THR A 35 -12.19 -2.38 9.91
N ALA A 36 -13.09 -2.19 10.89
CA ALA A 36 -14.30 -2.99 11.04
C ALA A 36 -15.29 -2.82 9.88
N VAL A 37 -15.49 -1.59 9.39
CA VAL A 37 -16.47 -1.31 8.32
C VAL A 37 -15.96 -1.63 6.91
N CYS A 38 -14.65 -1.79 6.72
CA CYS A 38 -14.07 -1.89 5.38
C CYS A 38 -14.55 -3.16 4.64
N PRO A 39 -15.34 -3.04 3.56
CA PRO A 39 -15.99 -4.19 2.91
C PRO A 39 -14.98 -5.11 2.19
N VAL A 40 -13.81 -4.57 1.87
CA VAL A 40 -12.73 -5.29 1.20
C VAL A 40 -11.55 -5.58 2.13
N ARG A 41 -11.63 -5.18 3.41
CA ARG A 41 -10.53 -5.30 4.39
C ARG A 41 -9.20 -4.74 3.86
N ALA A 42 -9.26 -3.57 3.20
CA ALA A 42 -8.09 -2.90 2.62
C ALA A 42 -7.15 -2.29 3.66
N ILE A 43 -7.60 -2.13 4.90
CA ILE A 43 -6.87 -1.48 5.97
C ILE A 43 -6.85 -2.34 7.23
N GLU A 44 -5.77 -2.26 7.98
CA GLU A 44 -5.56 -2.96 9.25
C GLU A 44 -4.84 -2.09 10.28
N LEU A 45 -4.92 -2.45 11.55
CA LEU A 45 -4.19 -1.75 12.61
C LEU A 45 -2.75 -2.29 12.67
N GLY A 46 -1.79 -1.38 12.57
CA GLY A 46 -0.36 -1.65 12.61
C GLY A 46 0.29 -1.15 13.89
N VAL A 47 1.35 -1.83 14.33
CA VAL A 47 2.26 -1.37 15.37
C VAL A 47 3.62 -1.17 14.75
N HIS A 48 4.12 0.06 14.83
CA HIS A 48 5.34 0.47 14.16
C HIS A 48 6.39 0.85 15.18
N ARG A 49 7.61 0.35 14.97
CA ARG A 49 8.79 0.77 15.71
C ARG A 49 9.57 1.76 14.85
N LYS A 50 9.67 3.01 15.30
CA LYS A 50 10.44 4.06 14.63
C LYS A 50 11.76 4.27 15.37
N ARG A 51 12.87 4.07 14.65
CA ARG A 51 14.20 4.49 15.10
C ARG A 51 14.33 6.00 14.88
N VAL A 52 14.57 6.72 15.97
CA VAL A 52 14.88 8.15 15.98
C VAL A 52 16.35 8.29 16.33
N VAL A 53 17.11 8.85 15.40
CA VAL A 53 18.53 9.13 15.62
C VAL A 53 18.64 10.53 16.20
N GLN A 54 19.09 10.62 17.45
CA GLN A 54 19.35 11.90 18.08
C GLN A 54 20.81 12.28 17.78
N THR A 55 20.97 13.29 16.92
CA THR A 55 22.27 13.90 16.58
C THR A 55 22.29 15.32 17.12
N LEU A 56 23.32 15.65 17.90
CA LEU A 56 23.60 17.04 18.26
C LEU A 56 24.25 17.75 17.06
N ILE A 57 23.88 19.02 16.87
CA ILE A 57 24.48 19.89 15.86
C ILE A 57 25.95 20.08 16.24
N GLY A 58 26.86 19.70 15.35
CA GLY A 58 28.31 19.76 15.58
C GLY A 58 29.02 18.40 15.75
N LEU A 59 28.28 17.28 15.78
CA LEU A 59 28.83 15.91 15.86
C LEU A 59 29.83 15.70 17.02
N THR A 60 29.74 16.50 18.08
CA THR A 60 30.64 16.44 19.23
C THR A 60 30.54 15.12 20.00
N GLU A 61 29.38 14.48 19.95
CA GLU A 61 29.10 13.19 20.60
C GLU A 61 28.58 12.16 19.60
N LYS A 62 28.78 10.88 19.93
CA LYS A 62 28.25 9.77 19.13
C LYS A 62 26.71 9.81 19.13
N PRO A 63 26.05 9.66 17.96
CA PRO A 63 24.61 9.73 17.88
C PRO A 63 23.95 8.59 18.67
N GLY A 64 22.97 8.95 19.49
CA GLY A 64 22.13 8.01 20.22
C GLY A 64 21.00 7.47 19.33
N ASN A 65 20.71 6.17 19.45
CA ASN A 65 19.54 5.56 18.83
C ASN A 65 18.42 5.42 19.87
N VAL A 66 17.33 6.17 19.70
CA VAL A 66 16.11 6.03 20.50
C VAL A 66 15.06 5.32 19.68
N PHE A 67 14.41 4.30 20.24
CA PHE A 67 13.32 3.59 19.58
C PHE A 67 11.99 4.04 20.17
N THR A 68 11.11 4.55 19.33
CA THR A 68 9.73 4.91 19.71
C THR A 68 8.77 3.92 19.07
N VAL A 69 7.69 3.60 19.77
CA VAL A 69 6.62 2.74 19.25
C VAL A 69 5.38 3.61 19.02
N TYR A 70 4.72 3.41 17.89
CA TYR A 70 3.44 4.05 17.61
C TYR A 70 2.49 3.08 16.90
N HIS A 71 1.20 3.34 17.07
CA HIS A 71 0.13 2.57 16.44
C HIS A 71 -0.39 3.35 15.24
N GLY A 72 -0.77 2.64 14.18
CA GLY A 72 -1.25 3.24 12.95
C GLY A 72 -2.26 2.41 12.21
N VAL A 73 -2.72 2.93 11.07
CA VAL A 73 -3.56 2.20 10.13
C VAL A 73 -2.74 1.94 8.88
N ASP A 74 -2.53 0.67 8.58
CA ASP A 74 -1.80 0.22 7.39
C ASP A 74 -2.77 -0.14 6.27
N GLN A 75 -2.40 0.25 5.05
CA GLN A 75 -3.09 -0.19 3.85
C GLN A 75 -2.45 -1.46 3.30
N ARG A 76 -3.27 -2.50 3.11
CA ARG A 76 -2.84 -3.75 2.47
C ARG A 76 -2.53 -3.52 0.99
N THR A 77 -1.39 -4.06 0.55
CA THR A 77 -0.94 -3.96 -0.84
C THR A 77 -1.33 -5.16 -1.71
N ASP A 78 -1.80 -6.25 -1.09
CA ASP A 78 -2.27 -7.43 -1.80
C ASP A 78 -3.43 -7.12 -2.76
N PRO A 79 -3.37 -7.57 -4.04
CA PRO A 79 -4.43 -7.33 -5.02
C PRO A 79 -5.83 -7.77 -4.57
N ALA A 80 -5.90 -8.80 -3.72
CA ALA A 80 -7.16 -9.33 -3.20
C ALA A 80 -7.93 -8.33 -2.32
N TYR A 81 -7.19 -7.49 -1.58
CA TYR A 81 -7.70 -6.53 -0.59
C TYR A 81 -7.60 -5.08 -1.07
N ALA A 82 -7.24 -4.85 -2.34
CA ALA A 82 -7.09 -3.51 -2.89
C ALA A 82 -8.32 -2.62 -2.60
N CYS A 83 -8.05 -1.40 -2.11
CA CYS A 83 -9.07 -0.41 -1.80
C CYS A 83 -9.87 -0.04 -3.04
N ILE A 84 -11.20 0.09 -2.88
CA ILE A 84 -12.14 0.41 -3.95
C ILE A 84 -12.68 1.85 -3.88
N GLY A 85 -12.18 2.68 -2.96
CA GLY A 85 -12.58 4.08 -2.85
C GLY A 85 -13.99 4.33 -2.30
N CYS A 86 -14.61 3.34 -1.66
CA CYS A 86 -16.01 3.45 -1.19
C CYS A 86 -16.28 4.50 -0.09
N GLY A 87 -15.25 5.11 0.51
CA GLY A 87 -15.40 6.18 1.50
C GLY A 87 -15.95 5.76 2.87
N MET A 88 -16.31 4.49 3.09
CA MET A 88 -16.89 4.04 4.37
C MET A 88 -16.00 4.33 5.58
N CYS A 89 -14.67 4.24 5.43
CA CYS A 89 -13.73 4.56 6.51
C CYS A 89 -13.78 6.03 6.93
N ASP A 90 -14.01 6.95 5.99
CA ASP A 90 -14.16 8.38 6.24
C ASP A 90 -15.48 8.66 6.97
N LEU A 91 -16.58 8.07 6.48
CA LEU A 91 -17.92 8.23 7.04
C LEU A 91 -18.05 7.77 8.50
N VAL A 92 -17.34 6.70 8.89
CA VAL A 92 -17.41 6.19 10.27
C VAL A 92 -16.39 6.82 11.21
N CYS A 93 -15.45 7.62 10.70
CA CYS A 93 -14.39 8.20 11.51
C CYS A 93 -14.92 9.43 12.27
N PRO A 94 -14.96 9.42 13.62
CA PRO A 94 -15.47 10.55 14.38
C PRO A 94 -14.60 11.81 14.26
N ASN A 95 -13.32 11.65 13.93
CA ASN A 95 -12.34 12.74 13.88
C ASN A 95 -11.89 13.10 12.46
N ALA A 96 -12.52 12.53 11.42
CA ALA A 96 -12.09 12.68 10.02
C ALA A 96 -10.58 12.41 9.79
N ALA A 97 -10.04 11.43 10.52
CA ALA A 97 -8.61 11.13 10.54
C ALA A 97 -8.16 10.20 9.40
N ILE A 98 -9.08 9.67 8.61
CA ILE A 98 -8.79 8.68 7.57
C ILE A 98 -9.73 8.86 6.36
N ARG A 99 -9.17 8.87 5.14
CA ARG A 99 -9.98 8.93 3.91
C ARG A 99 -9.27 8.29 2.72
N PRO A 100 -10.00 7.70 1.76
CA PRO A 100 -9.42 7.23 0.51
C PRO A 100 -9.19 8.40 -0.45
N ILE A 101 -8.04 8.39 -1.13
CA ILE A 101 -7.67 9.34 -2.17
C ILE A 101 -7.31 8.56 -3.43
N ARG A 102 -7.82 8.99 -4.57
CA ARG A 102 -7.50 8.36 -5.85
C ARG A 102 -6.07 8.73 -6.25
N SER A 103 -5.29 7.75 -6.69
CA SER A 103 -3.95 8.02 -7.24
C SER A 103 -4.06 8.87 -8.51
N ALA A 104 -3.10 9.78 -8.70
CA ALA A 104 -2.95 10.50 -9.95
C ALA A 104 -2.34 9.60 -11.04
N ASP A 105 -1.39 8.74 -10.62
CA ASP A 105 -0.71 7.81 -11.51
C ASP A 105 -1.58 6.62 -11.91
N VAL A 106 -1.23 6.04 -13.05
CA VAL A 106 -1.80 4.78 -13.56
C VAL A 106 -1.44 3.65 -12.59
N ASP A 107 -2.47 2.95 -12.10
CA ASP A 107 -2.28 1.84 -11.17
C ASP A 107 -1.54 0.68 -11.84
N LYS A 108 -0.59 0.08 -11.12
CA LYS A 108 0.06 -1.15 -11.57
C LYS A 108 -0.72 -2.39 -11.15
N LEU A 109 -1.68 -2.23 -10.21
CA LEU A 109 -2.57 -3.30 -9.75
C LEU A 109 -3.16 -4.10 -10.92
N ARG A 110 -3.59 -3.45 -12.01
CA ARG A 110 -4.11 -4.10 -13.24
C ARG A 110 -3.30 -5.33 -13.72
N PHE A 111 -1.97 -5.27 -13.65
CA PHE A 111 -1.07 -6.34 -14.12
C PHE A 111 -0.95 -7.52 -13.15
N HIS A 112 -1.48 -7.34 -11.94
CA HIS A 112 -1.42 -8.27 -10.81
C HIS A 112 -2.82 -8.69 -10.32
N VAL A 113 -3.91 -8.21 -10.93
CA VAL A 113 -5.29 -8.60 -10.56
C VAL A 113 -5.56 -10.08 -10.84
N ASN A 114 -5.01 -10.63 -11.93
CA ASN A 114 -5.23 -12.01 -12.37
C ASN A 114 -4.04 -12.91 -12.01
N GLN A 115 -3.73 -13.01 -10.71
CA GLN A 115 -2.66 -13.91 -10.25
C GLN A 115 -2.97 -15.37 -10.62
N GLY A 116 -1.94 -16.12 -11.01
CA GLY A 116 -2.09 -17.52 -11.45
C GLY A 116 -2.88 -17.70 -12.75
N GLY A 117 -3.07 -16.63 -13.54
CA GLY A 117 -3.86 -16.67 -14.78
C GLY A 117 -5.37 -16.79 -14.56
N VAL A 118 -5.82 -16.78 -13.30
CA VAL A 118 -7.24 -16.88 -12.97
C VAL A 118 -7.85 -15.48 -12.92
N PRO A 119 -8.92 -15.21 -13.69
CA PRO A 119 -9.61 -13.93 -13.62
C PRO A 119 -10.21 -13.69 -12.22
N ARG A 120 -10.05 -12.48 -11.67
CA ARG A 120 -10.61 -12.13 -10.35
C ARG A 120 -12.14 -12.34 -10.30
N ARG A 121 -12.61 -13.23 -9.43
CA ARG A 121 -14.03 -13.69 -9.37
C ARG A 121 -14.93 -12.86 -8.46
N ARG A 122 -14.55 -11.64 -8.09
CA ARG A 122 -15.40 -10.75 -7.26
C ARG A 122 -16.49 -10.19 -8.18
N GLY A 123 -17.74 -10.60 -7.96
CA GLY A 123 -18.87 -10.33 -8.86
C GLY A 123 -19.07 -8.86 -9.22
N GLY A 124 -19.69 -8.61 -10.38
CA GLY A 124 -19.91 -7.29 -10.95
C GLY A 124 -19.70 -7.28 -12.46
N ARG A 125 -20.31 -6.32 -13.17
CA ARG A 125 -19.99 -6.06 -14.58
C ARG A 125 -18.57 -5.52 -14.64
N ARG A 126 -17.68 -6.23 -15.34
CA ARG A 126 -16.32 -5.75 -15.58
C ARG A 126 -16.39 -4.62 -16.60
N ASN A 127 -16.49 -3.38 -16.12
CA ASN A 127 -16.09 -2.23 -16.93
C ASN A 127 -14.56 -2.29 -17.00
N ASP A 128 -14.06 -3.01 -17.99
CA ASP A 128 -12.64 -3.26 -18.20
C ASP A 128 -12.14 -2.23 -19.22
N PRO A 129 -11.49 -1.13 -18.80
CA PRO A 129 -11.01 -0.09 -19.71
C PRO A 129 -9.70 -0.51 -20.42
N ARG A 130 -9.46 -1.81 -20.58
CA ARG A 130 -8.19 -2.35 -21.07
C ARG A 130 -7.86 -1.83 -22.46
N SER A 131 -6.63 -1.35 -22.59
CA SER A 131 -5.98 -1.12 -23.87
C SER A 131 -5.17 -2.34 -24.26
N VAL A 132 -4.90 -2.54 -25.55
CA VAL A 132 -4.04 -3.62 -26.08
C VAL A 132 -2.67 -3.64 -25.37
N LEU A 133 -2.17 -2.48 -24.95
CA LEU A 133 -0.91 -2.34 -24.22
C LEU A 133 -0.95 -2.96 -22.81
N ASP A 134 -2.13 -3.08 -22.18
CA ASP A 134 -2.28 -3.71 -20.85
C ASP A 134 -2.16 -5.24 -20.93
N GLU A 135 -2.28 -5.84 -22.12
CA GLU A 135 -2.16 -7.28 -22.36
C GLU A 135 -0.70 -7.72 -22.55
N ILE A 136 0.20 -6.77 -22.84
CA ILE A 136 1.62 -7.03 -23.08
C ILE A 136 2.38 -6.98 -21.76
N LYS A 137 2.59 -8.15 -21.14
CA LYS A 137 3.43 -8.26 -19.93
C LYS A 137 4.87 -8.59 -20.32
N PHE A 138 5.76 -7.59 -20.26
CA PHE A 138 7.19 -7.82 -20.44
C PHE A 138 7.76 -8.51 -19.20
N ILE A 139 7.87 -9.84 -19.27
CA ILE A 139 8.37 -10.68 -18.19
C ILE A 139 9.91 -10.75 -18.16
N ARG A 140 10.56 -10.58 -19.32
CA ARG A 140 12.02 -10.54 -19.51
C ARG A 140 12.30 -9.76 -20.79
N ILE A 141 13.14 -8.73 -20.74
CA ILE A 141 14.00 -8.43 -21.89
C ILE A 141 15.11 -9.48 -21.75
N SER A 142 15.03 -10.58 -22.52
CA SER A 142 16.20 -11.43 -22.65
C SER A 142 17.30 -10.54 -23.19
N MET A 143 18.33 -10.30 -22.38
CA MET A 143 19.58 -9.77 -22.93
C MET A 143 19.93 -10.68 -24.10
N LEU A 144 19.83 -10.11 -25.29
CA LEU A 144 20.36 -10.64 -26.52
C LEU A 144 21.87 -10.49 -26.43
N THR A 145 22.50 -11.14 -25.45
CA THR A 145 23.93 -11.39 -25.46
C THR A 145 24.11 -12.72 -26.17
N ASP A 146 24.15 -12.63 -27.50
CA ASP A 146 24.81 -13.61 -28.33
C ASP A 146 26.15 -12.95 -28.72
N PRO A 147 27.27 -13.21 -28.01
CA PRO A 147 28.57 -12.78 -28.46
C PRO A 147 29.13 -13.85 -29.41
N ALA A 148 29.12 -13.55 -30.70
CA ALA A 148 30.07 -14.09 -31.67
C ALA A 148 31.23 -13.10 -31.82
#